data_AF-A0A1G9ZWZ6-F1
#
_entry.id   AF-A0A1G9ZWZ6-F1
#
_cell.length_a   1.000
_cell.length_b   1.000
_cell.length_c   1.000
_cell.angle_alpha   90.00
_cell.angle_beta   90.00
_cell.angle_gamma   90.00
#
_symmetry.space_group_name_H-M   'P 1'
#
loop_
_entity.id
_entity.type
_entity.pdbx_description
1 polymer ?
#
loop_
_entity_poly.entity_id
_entity_poly.type
_entity_poly.pdbx_seq_one_letter_code
_entity_poly.pdbx_strand_id
1 'polypeptide(L)'
;MKKILSVVIAMVLIGGGVWGCFSYKKHEVKEAVHEYLIKKGTQENQIKVLDPFIANLEGDKNLLVAVRLKNDKKTYYYYKDQSKNKFVLESYALNGQEYVQ
;
A
#
# COMPACT_ATOMS: atom_id res chain seq x y z
N MET A 1 4.36 -35.85 -21.90
CA MET A 1 5.30 -35.31 -20.88
C MET A 1 5.82 -33.92 -21.22
N LYS A 2 6.55 -33.70 -22.34
CA LYS A 2 7.06 -32.35 -22.72
C LYS A 2 5.98 -31.25 -22.77
N LYS A 3 4.80 -31.57 -23.33
CA LYS A 3 3.65 -30.64 -23.39
C LYS A 3 3.09 -30.25 -22.01
N ILE A 4 3.07 -31.19 -21.05
CA ILE A 4 2.58 -30.95 -19.69
C ILE A 4 3.58 -30.06 -18.93
N LEU A 5 4.87 -30.33 -19.08
CA LEU A 5 5.94 -29.50 -18.50
C LEU A 5 5.88 -28.06 -19.01
N SER A 6 5.68 -27.85 -20.31
CA SER A 6 5.51 -26.52 -20.89
C SER A 6 4.29 -25.77 -20.33
N VAL A 7 3.17 -26.46 -20.11
CA VAL A 7 1.96 -25.85 -19.51
C VAL A 7 2.21 -25.44 -18.06
N VAL A 8 2.89 -26.28 -17.26
CA VAL A 8 3.23 -25.95 -15.87
C VAL A 8 4.16 -24.74 -15.80
N ILE A 9 5.18 -24.68 -16.66
CA ILE A 9 6.11 -23.54 -16.74
C ILE A 9 5.36 -22.25 -17.11
N ALA A 10 4.47 -22.30 -18.10
CA ALA A 10 3.67 -21.14 -18.49
C ALA A 10 2.80 -20.63 -17.32
N MET A 11 2.18 -21.55 -16.57
CA MET A 11 1.34 -21.20 -15.42
C MET A 11 2.15 -20.54 -14.29
N VAL A 12 3.37 -21.03 -14.02
CA VAL A 12 4.29 -20.44 -13.03
C VAL A 12 4.76 -19.05 -13.47
N LEU A 13 5.06 -18.85 -14.75
CA LEU A 13 5.47 -17.54 -15.28
C LEU A 13 4.34 -16.51 -15.18
N ILE A 14 3.10 -16.90 -15.49
CA ILE A 14 1.93 -16.02 -15.36
C ILE A 14 1.69 -15.67 -13.89
N GLY A 15 1.67 -16.67 -13.01
CA GLY A 15 1.48 -16.46 -11.57
C GLY A 15 2.57 -15.58 -10.96
N GLY A 16 3.83 -15.87 -11.29
CA GLY A 16 4.99 -15.09 -10.85
C GLY A 16 4.97 -13.65 -11.39
N GLY A 17 4.56 -13.45 -12.64
CA GLY A 17 4.42 -12.13 -13.24
C GLY A 17 3.38 -11.26 -12.54
N VAL A 18 2.20 -11.82 -12.27
CA VAL A 18 1.13 -11.12 -11.54
C VAL A 18 1.58 -10.76 -10.13
N TRP A 19 2.17 -11.73 -9.40
CA TRP A 19 2.68 -11.50 -8.05
C TRP A 19 3.79 -10.44 -8.01
N GLY A 20 4.70 -10.48 -8.99
CA GLY A 20 5.81 -9.53 -9.13
C GLY A 20 5.32 -8.11 -9.35
N CYS A 21 4.45 -7.89 -10.35
CA CYS A 21 3.85 -6.57 -10.60
C CYS A 21 3.11 -6.03 -9.38
N PHE A 22 2.40 -6.91 -8.68
CA PHE A 22 1.63 -6.53 -7.50
C PHE A 22 2.52 -6.15 -6.32
N SER A 23 3.58 -6.92 -6.07
CA SER A 23 4.57 -6.64 -5.03
C SER A 23 5.34 -5.34 -5.31
N TYR A 24 5.65 -5.08 -6.58
CA TYR A 24 6.30 -3.84 -7.00
C TYR A 24 5.44 -2.60 -6.67
N LYS A 25 4.15 -2.62 -7.05
CA LYS A 25 3.24 -1.51 -6.75
C LYS A 25 3.10 -1.26 -5.24
N LYS A 26 3.00 -2.32 -4.43
CA LYS A 26 2.96 -2.20 -2.97
C LYS A 26 4.20 -1.51 -2.42
N HIS A 27 5.37 -1.90 -2.90
CA HIS A 27 6.64 -1.31 -2.46
C HIS A 27 6.73 0.17 -2.87
N GLU A 28 6.39 0.51 -4.12
CA GLU A 28 6.41 1.89 -4.61
C GLU A 28 5.53 2.81 -3.76
N VAL A 29 4.27 2.43 -3.51
CA VAL A 29 3.35 3.26 -2.73
C VAL A 29 3.80 3.36 -1.26
N LYS A 30 4.34 2.28 -0.69
CA LYS A 30 4.91 2.30 0.65
C LYS A 30 6.05 3.32 0.77
N GLU A 31 7.06 3.23 -0.09
CA GLU A 31 8.21 4.15 -0.07
C GLU A 31 7.79 5.59 -0.29
N ALA A 32 6.82 5.81 -1.17
CA ALA A 32 6.36 7.15 -1.47
C ALA A 32 5.52 7.77 -0.33
N VAL A 33 4.71 6.97 0.39
CA VAL A 33 4.05 7.42 1.64
C VAL A 33 5.09 7.68 2.72
N HIS A 34 6.11 6.84 2.85
CA HIS A 34 7.23 7.07 3.77
C HIS A 34 7.85 8.44 3.51
N GLU A 35 8.28 8.70 2.29
CA GLU A 35 8.92 9.95 1.89
C GLU A 35 8.00 11.16 2.12
N TYR A 36 6.70 11.02 1.81
CA TYR A 36 5.70 12.05 2.09
C TYR A 36 5.63 12.41 3.59
N LEU A 37 5.61 11.41 4.46
CA LEU A 37 5.56 11.62 5.92
C LEU A 37 6.82 12.32 6.43
N ILE A 38 8.00 11.92 5.95
CA ILE A 38 9.27 12.56 6.29
C ILE A 38 9.28 14.02 5.82
N LYS A 39 8.87 14.29 4.58
CA LYS A 39 8.75 15.65 4.03
C LYS A 39 7.79 16.54 4.82
N LYS A 40 6.74 15.93 5.40
CA LYS A 40 5.78 16.63 6.28
C LYS A 40 6.33 16.88 7.69
N GLY A 41 7.53 16.42 8.00
CA GLY A 41 8.20 16.60 9.30
C GLY A 41 8.02 15.43 10.28
N THR A 42 7.47 14.30 9.84
CA THR A 42 7.42 13.08 10.67
C THR A 42 8.84 12.53 10.79
N GLN A 43 9.31 12.29 12.01
CA GLN A 43 10.59 11.62 12.20
C GLN A 43 10.43 10.13 11.89
N GLU A 44 11.41 9.56 11.17
CA GLU A 44 11.41 8.15 10.78
C GLU A 44 11.24 7.22 11.99
N ASN A 45 11.91 7.54 13.10
CA ASN A 45 11.83 6.77 14.34
C ASN A 45 10.44 6.78 15.00
N GLN A 46 9.52 7.66 14.60
CA GLN A 46 8.14 7.71 15.09
C GLN A 46 7.21 6.81 14.30
N ILE A 47 7.58 6.42 13.08
CA ILE A 47 6.76 5.53 12.24
C ILE A 47 6.92 4.11 12.78
N LYS A 48 5.84 3.58 13.34
CA LYS A 48 5.78 2.23 13.91
C LYS A 48 5.31 1.20 12.88
N VAL A 49 4.35 1.58 12.04
CA VAL A 49 3.76 0.72 11.00
C VAL A 49 3.68 1.51 9.71
N LEU A 50 4.02 0.85 8.60
CA LEU A 50 3.94 1.37 7.25
C LEU A 50 3.64 0.22 6.29
N ASP A 51 2.38 -0.19 6.25
CA ASP A 51 1.95 -1.44 5.61
C ASP A 51 1.01 -1.18 4.42
N PRO A 52 1.43 -1.51 3.18
CA PRO A 52 0.57 -1.40 2.00
C PRO A 52 -0.39 -2.59 1.87
N PHE A 53 -1.66 -2.32 1.58
CA PHE A 53 -2.69 -3.35 1.43
C PHE A 53 -3.70 -3.00 0.33
N ILE A 54 -4.36 -4.02 -0.21
CA ILE A 54 -5.51 -3.83 -1.10
C ILE A 54 -6.74 -3.59 -0.23
N ALA A 55 -7.40 -2.46 -0.43
CA ALA A 55 -8.72 -2.19 0.13
C ALA A 55 -9.80 -2.53 -0.90
N ASN A 56 -11.03 -2.81 -0.50
CA ASN A 56 -12.13 -3.00 -1.47
C ASN A 56 -12.75 -1.65 -1.86
N LEU A 57 -11.92 -0.71 -2.32
CA LEU A 57 -12.32 0.65 -2.70
C LEU A 57 -12.05 0.90 -4.20
N GLU A 58 -12.81 1.80 -4.79
CA GLU A 58 -12.69 2.11 -6.22
C GLU A 58 -11.45 2.95 -6.54
N GLY A 59 -10.92 2.76 -7.74
CA GLY A 59 -9.83 3.56 -8.29
C GLY A 59 -8.53 3.48 -7.49
N ASP A 60 -7.88 4.63 -7.30
CA ASP A 60 -6.58 4.73 -6.61
C ASP A 60 -6.65 4.33 -5.12
N LYS A 61 -7.84 4.43 -4.52
CA LYS A 61 -8.09 4.06 -3.12
C LYS A 61 -8.03 2.56 -2.88
N ASN A 62 -8.05 1.74 -3.94
CA ASN A 62 -7.86 0.29 -3.87
C ASN A 62 -6.50 -0.09 -3.25
N LEU A 63 -5.47 0.77 -3.35
CA LEU A 63 -4.16 0.52 -2.77
C LEU A 63 -3.85 1.55 -1.68
N LEU A 64 -4.05 1.14 -0.42
CA LEU A 64 -3.84 1.98 0.76
C LEU A 64 -2.53 1.62 1.46
N VAL A 65 -2.00 2.57 2.23
CA VAL A 65 -0.92 2.37 3.20
C VAL A 65 -1.43 2.71 4.58
N ALA A 66 -1.43 1.71 5.46
CA ALA A 66 -1.71 1.89 6.88
C ALA A 66 -0.47 2.44 7.59
N VAL A 67 -0.63 3.57 8.25
CA VAL A 67 0.42 4.27 9.00
C VAL A 67 0.04 4.32 10.47
N ARG A 68 0.92 3.84 11.35
CA ARG A 68 0.80 4.06 12.80
C ARG A 68 2.04 4.72 13.33
N LEU A 69 1.86 5.73 14.17
CA LEU A 69 2.96 6.41 14.86
C LEU A 69 3.09 5.85 16.29
N LYS A 70 4.29 5.89 16.87
CA LYS A 70 4.56 5.33 18.22
C LYS A 70 3.71 5.97 19.32
N ASN A 71 3.49 7.28 19.24
CA ASN A 71 2.80 8.07 20.26
C ASN A 71 1.38 8.48 19.81
N ASP A 72 0.82 7.82 18.80
CA ASP A 72 -0.54 8.07 18.32
C ASP A 72 -1.36 6.79 18.38
N LYS A 73 -2.61 6.91 18.82
CA LYS A 73 -3.57 5.80 18.85
C LYS A 73 -4.26 5.59 17.50
N LYS A 74 -4.14 6.54 16.58
CA LYS A 74 -4.76 6.49 15.26
C LYS A 74 -3.97 5.58 14.31
N THR A 75 -4.71 4.88 13.46
CA THR A 75 -4.18 4.31 12.22
C THR A 75 -4.65 5.19 11.08
N TYR A 76 -3.72 5.76 10.32
CA TYR A 76 -4.02 6.59 9.17
C TYR A 76 -3.93 5.76 7.90
N TYR A 77 -4.85 6.00 6.97
CA TYR A 77 -4.88 5.30 5.68
C TYR A 77 -4.63 6.30 4.56
N TYR A 78 -3.50 6.16 3.89
CA TYR A 78 -3.11 7.02 2.78
C TYR A 78 -3.17 6.29 1.46
N TYR A 79 -3.49 7.00 0.38
CA TYR A 79 -3.34 6.52 -0.99
C TYR A 79 -2.63 7.55 -1.87
N LYS A 80 -2.10 7.09 -3.00
CA LYS A 80 -1.52 7.95 -4.04
C LYS A 80 -2.61 8.29 -5.05
N ASP A 81 -3.06 9.54 -5.07
CA ASP A 81 -3.86 10.08 -6.17
C ASP A 81 -2.94 10.20 -7.39
N GLN A 82 -3.14 9.31 -8.37
CA GLN A 82 -2.32 9.25 -9.58
C GLN A 82 -2.55 10.45 -10.48
N SER A 83 -3.77 10.99 -10.50
CA SER A 83 -4.14 12.13 -11.34
C SER A 83 -3.44 13.43 -10.90
N LYS A 84 -3.33 13.64 -9.59
CA LYS A 84 -2.69 14.82 -8.99
C LYS A 84 -1.25 14.59 -8.59
N ASN A 85 -0.77 13.35 -8.69
CA ASN A 85 0.51 12.88 -8.19
C ASN A 85 0.75 13.30 -6.72
N LYS A 86 -0.25 13.08 -5.86
CA LYS A 86 -0.24 13.52 -4.45
C LYS A 86 -0.70 12.39 -3.52
N PHE A 87 -0.22 12.43 -2.28
CA PHE A 87 -0.71 11.56 -1.22
C PHE A 87 -1.89 12.20 -0.51
N VAL A 88 -2.96 11.44 -0.38
CA VAL A 88 -4.21 11.88 0.24
C VAL A 88 -4.50 10.98 1.43
N LEU A 89 -4.87 11.59 2.55
CA LEU A 89 -5.42 10.86 3.69
C LEU A 89 -6.86 10.49 3.34
N GLU A 90 -7.16 9.20 3.29
CA GLU A 90 -8.52 8.74 3.02
C GLU A 90 -9.36 8.70 4.28
N SER A 91 -8.83 8.05 5.31
CA SER A 91 -9.50 7.88 6.59
C SER A 91 -8.49 7.70 7.71
N TYR A 92 -8.97 7.80 8.94
CA TYR A 92 -8.23 7.29 10.09
C TYR A 92 -9.14 6.45 10.98
N ALA A 93 -8.58 5.39 11.57
CA ALA A 93 -9.24 4.58 12.58
C ALA A 93 -8.73 4.93 13.97
N LEU A 94 -9.64 5.09 14.92
CA LEU A 94 -9.36 5.29 16.34
C LEU A 94 -10.31 4.42 17.16
N ASN A 95 -9.76 3.56 18.03
CA ASN A 95 -10.54 2.66 18.88
C ASN A 95 -11.58 1.80 18.12
N GLY A 96 -11.23 1.36 16.90
CA GLY A 96 -12.11 0.55 16.06
C GLY A 96 -13.19 1.33 15.31
N GLN A 97 -13.28 2.66 15.49
CA GLN A 97 -14.13 3.54 14.71
C GLN A 97 -13.33 4.20 13.59
N GLU A 98 -13.88 4.19 12.38
CA GLU A 98 -13.27 4.81 11.21
C GLU A 98 -13.90 6.16 10.93
N TYR A 99 -13.05 7.13 10.62
CA TYR A 99 -13.41 8.52 10.32
C TYR A 99 -12.88 8.83 8.92
N VAL A 100 -13.81 8.91 7.96
CA VAL A 100 -13.52 9.26 6.56
C VAL A 100 -13.40 10.78 6.45
N GLN A 101 -12.48 11.25 5.61
CA GLN A 101 -12.28 12.67 5.37
C GLN A 101 -13.12 13.22 4.21
#